data_AF-M2SZ29-F1
#
_entry.id   AF-M2SZ29-F1
#
_cell.length_a   1.000
_cell.length_b   1.000
_cell.length_c   1.000
_cell.angle_alpha   90.00
_cell.angle_beta   90.00
_cell.angle_gamma   90.00
#
_symmetry.space_group_name_H-M   'P 1'
#
loop_
_entity.id
_entity.type
_entity.pdbx_description
1 polymer ?
#
loop_
_entity_poly.entity_id
_entity_poly.type
_entity_poly.pdbx_seq_one_letter_code
_entity_poly.pdbx_strand_id
1 'polypeptide(L)'
;MTRFRPCIDLHAGSVKQIVGGTLNTTTPDELKTNWTSSHPSAFYADLYKKHDLTGAHVIMLGPGNDQAAQEALEAWKGGMQVGGGITEQNAAEWIAKGADKVIITSYLFPSSTFSMDRLQAVLKALGNDKSKLVIDLSCRRKDDRWFVATNKWQTITDFELNKESIALLEPHCSEFLIHAADVEGLQRGIDHELVAKLAEWCSIPVTYAGGGRSLDDLELVKKLSNGKVDLTIGSALDIFGGSSVKFEDCVKWNAAQQS
;
A
#
# COMPACT_ATOMS: atom_id res chain seq x y z
N MET A 1 -8.37 -15.55 4.29
CA MET A 1 -7.05 -16.18 4.53
C MET A 1 -6.00 -15.20 4.05
N THR A 2 -4.91 -15.06 4.81
CA THR A 2 -3.78 -14.18 4.48
C THR A 2 -3.23 -14.48 3.10
N ARG A 3 -2.91 -13.42 2.35
CA ARG A 3 -2.27 -13.46 1.05
C ARG A 3 -1.03 -12.57 1.04
N PHE A 4 -0.02 -13.00 0.29
CA PHE A 4 0.97 -12.10 -0.28
C PHE A 4 0.31 -11.21 -1.33
N ARG A 5 0.58 -9.90 -1.25
CA ARG A 5 0.12 -8.91 -2.23
C ARG A 5 1.30 -8.10 -2.73
N PRO A 6 1.58 -8.09 -4.05
CA PRO A 6 2.72 -7.36 -4.56
C PRO A 6 2.39 -5.87 -4.76
N CYS A 7 3.42 -5.03 -4.73
CA CYS A 7 3.32 -3.60 -5.00
C CYS A 7 4.17 -3.18 -6.20
N ILE A 8 3.89 -2.01 -6.77
CA ILE A 8 4.75 -1.29 -7.72
C ILE A 8 4.88 0.14 -7.20
N ASP A 9 6.08 0.52 -6.81
CA ASP A 9 6.35 1.89 -6.40
C ASP A 9 6.94 2.68 -7.58
N LEU A 10 6.26 3.76 -7.97
CA LEU A 10 6.65 4.62 -9.08
C LEU A 10 7.25 5.91 -8.57
N HIS A 11 8.40 6.29 -9.13
CA HIS A 11 8.98 7.61 -8.89
C HIS A 11 9.62 8.16 -10.17
N ALA A 12 9.14 9.32 -10.62
CA ALA A 12 9.51 9.94 -11.89
C ALA A 12 9.36 8.97 -13.09
N GLY A 13 8.24 8.25 -13.13
CA GLY A 13 7.85 7.38 -14.24
C GLY A 13 8.56 6.03 -14.28
N SER A 14 9.42 5.73 -13.32
CA SER A 14 10.16 4.47 -13.23
C SER A 14 9.76 3.68 -11.99
N VAL A 15 9.78 2.35 -12.09
CA VAL A 15 9.62 1.46 -10.93
C VAL A 15 10.88 1.53 -10.07
N LYS A 16 10.74 1.89 -8.80
CA LYS A 16 11.86 2.05 -7.86
C LYS A 16 11.51 1.47 -6.51
N GLN A 17 12.50 0.95 -5.81
CA GLN A 17 12.38 0.66 -4.38
C GLN A 17 13.11 1.73 -3.61
N ILE A 18 12.39 2.42 -2.72
CA ILE A 18 12.90 3.55 -1.94
C ILE A 18 13.00 3.12 -0.47
N VAL A 19 14.01 3.64 0.24
CA VAL A 19 14.08 3.47 1.69
C VAL A 19 13.13 4.48 2.36
N GLY A 20 12.19 3.98 3.17
CA GLY A 20 11.19 4.80 3.88
C GLY A 20 11.82 5.99 4.61
N GLY A 21 11.15 7.15 4.55
CA GLY A 21 11.60 8.39 5.21
C GLY A 21 12.75 9.17 4.55
N THR A 22 13.36 8.68 3.47
CA THR A 22 14.41 9.39 2.71
C THR A 22 13.88 10.26 1.56
N LEU A 23 12.56 10.28 1.38
CA LEU A 23 11.91 10.95 0.25
C LEU A 23 11.74 12.45 0.56
N ASN A 24 12.73 13.26 0.15
CA ASN A 24 12.72 14.72 0.34
C ASN A 24 12.58 15.45 -1.01
N THR A 25 11.54 16.29 -1.17
CA THR A 25 11.33 17.10 -2.38
C THR A 25 12.17 18.37 -2.43
N THR A 26 12.71 18.80 -1.29
CA THR A 26 13.60 19.98 -1.18
C THR A 26 15.08 19.63 -1.34
N THR A 27 15.46 18.37 -1.12
CA THR A 27 16.81 17.83 -1.36
C THR A 27 16.72 16.50 -2.12
N PRO A 28 16.49 16.53 -3.45
CA PRO A 28 16.38 15.31 -4.26
C PRO A 28 17.62 14.39 -4.16
N ASP A 29 18.79 14.97 -3.89
CA ASP A 29 20.07 14.28 -3.77
C ASP A 29 20.19 13.38 -2.52
N GLU A 30 19.26 13.49 -1.56
CA GLU A 30 19.22 12.64 -0.35
C GLU A 30 18.33 11.39 -0.52
N LEU A 31 17.67 11.24 -1.67
CA LEU A 31 16.82 10.07 -1.94
C LEU A 31 17.66 8.79 -2.01
N LYS A 32 17.50 7.92 -1.01
CA LYS A 32 18.11 6.60 -1.04
C LYS A 32 17.20 5.63 -1.79
N THR A 33 17.62 5.27 -2.99
CA THR A 33 17.00 4.19 -3.76
C THR A 33 17.74 2.89 -3.46
N ASN A 34 16.99 1.86 -3.08
CA ASN A 34 17.50 0.50 -3.02
C ASN A 34 17.72 -0.04 -4.44
N TRP A 35 16.84 0.33 -5.36
CA TRP A 35 16.84 -0.20 -6.72
C TRP A 35 16.00 0.64 -7.70
N THR A 36 16.36 0.64 -8.98
CA THR A 36 15.56 1.19 -10.09
C THR A 36 15.47 0.13 -11.19
N SER A 37 14.25 -0.11 -11.68
CA SER A 37 14.00 -1.11 -12.70
C SER A 37 14.44 -0.68 -14.09
N SER A 38 14.92 -1.65 -14.88
CA SER A 38 15.03 -1.54 -16.34
C SER A 38 13.72 -1.87 -17.06
N HIS A 39 12.73 -2.43 -16.36
CA HIS A 39 11.43 -2.79 -16.91
C HIS A 39 10.36 -1.73 -16.60
N PRO A 40 9.41 -1.52 -17.52
CA PRO A 40 8.27 -0.63 -17.28
C PRO A 40 7.31 -1.24 -16.24
N SER A 41 6.42 -0.43 -15.68
CA SER A 41 5.39 -0.87 -14.74
C SER A 41 4.46 -1.96 -15.32
N ALA A 42 4.16 -1.89 -16.62
CA ALA A 42 3.37 -2.88 -17.34
C ALA A 42 3.95 -4.31 -17.24
N PHE A 43 5.28 -4.45 -17.24
CA PHE A 43 5.94 -5.75 -17.08
C PHE A 43 5.55 -6.42 -15.76
N TYR A 44 5.53 -5.65 -14.67
CA TYR A 44 5.16 -6.15 -13.34
C TYR A 44 3.68 -6.43 -13.23
N ALA A 45 2.83 -5.55 -13.78
CA ALA A 45 1.39 -5.77 -13.79
C ALA A 45 1.01 -7.05 -14.59
N ASP A 46 1.65 -7.29 -15.74
CA ASP A 46 1.47 -8.54 -16.50
C ASP A 46 1.95 -9.77 -15.73
N LEU A 47 3.08 -9.65 -15.00
CA LEU A 47 3.56 -10.72 -14.14
C LEU A 47 2.53 -11.03 -13.03
N TYR A 48 1.97 -10.01 -12.38
CA TYR A 48 0.98 -10.18 -11.33
C TYR A 48 -0.33 -10.78 -11.86
N LYS A 49 -0.76 -10.33 -13.04
CA LYS A 49 -1.91 -10.89 -13.78
C LYS A 49 -1.73 -12.36 -14.11
N LYS A 50 -0.56 -12.76 -14.60
CA LYS A 50 -0.24 -14.16 -14.92
C LYS A 50 -0.40 -15.09 -13.72
N HIS A 51 -0.22 -14.56 -12.51
CA HIS A 51 -0.30 -15.31 -11.26
C HIS A 51 -1.57 -14.99 -10.44
N ASP A 52 -2.53 -14.28 -11.02
CA ASP A 52 -3.81 -13.90 -10.39
C ASP A 52 -3.64 -13.26 -9.00
N LEU A 53 -2.63 -12.38 -8.87
CA LEU A 53 -2.33 -11.69 -7.61
C LEU A 53 -3.25 -10.48 -7.38
N THR A 54 -4.55 -10.75 -7.27
CA THR A 54 -5.58 -9.70 -7.06
C THR A 54 -5.28 -8.85 -5.84
N GLY A 55 -5.57 -7.56 -5.91
CA GLY A 55 -5.25 -6.62 -4.84
C GLY A 55 -3.79 -6.14 -4.85
N ALA A 56 -3.03 -6.51 -5.88
CA ALA A 56 -1.80 -5.82 -6.21
C ALA A 56 -2.06 -4.32 -6.41
N HIS A 57 -1.09 -3.49 -6.04
CA HIS A 57 -1.25 -2.04 -6.12
C HIS A 57 -0.04 -1.35 -6.74
N VAL A 58 -0.28 -0.19 -7.34
CA VAL A 58 0.72 0.72 -7.87
C VAL A 58 0.62 2.07 -7.16
N ILE A 59 1.72 2.55 -6.57
CA ILE A 59 1.77 3.80 -5.81
C ILE A 59 2.65 4.83 -6.52
N MET A 60 2.07 5.99 -6.78
CA MET A 60 2.77 7.14 -7.36
C MET A 60 3.44 7.97 -6.26
N LEU A 61 4.75 7.79 -6.11
CA LEU A 61 5.58 8.51 -5.15
C LEU A 61 6.08 9.83 -5.77
N GLY A 62 5.22 10.85 -5.70
CA GLY A 62 5.50 12.18 -6.24
C GLY A 62 5.04 12.38 -7.69
N PRO A 63 5.43 13.51 -8.32
CA PRO A 63 4.98 13.86 -9.67
C PRO A 63 5.65 13.01 -10.76
N GLY A 64 5.05 13.03 -11.96
CA GLY A 64 5.62 12.40 -13.16
C GLY A 64 5.39 10.90 -13.28
N ASN A 65 4.38 10.36 -12.59
CA ASN A 65 4.12 8.91 -12.56
C ASN A 65 2.87 8.50 -13.35
N ASP A 66 2.02 9.44 -13.76
CA ASP A 66 0.70 9.17 -14.34
C ASP A 66 0.75 8.21 -15.55
N GLN A 67 1.69 8.41 -16.47
CA GLN A 67 1.86 7.54 -17.63
C GLN A 67 2.23 6.11 -17.20
N ALA A 68 3.22 5.95 -16.31
CA ALA A 68 3.63 4.65 -15.83
C ALA A 68 2.54 3.97 -14.99
N ALA A 69 1.76 4.71 -14.22
CA ALA A 69 0.60 4.15 -13.52
C ALA A 69 -0.45 3.64 -14.52
N GLN A 70 -0.74 4.43 -15.56
CA GLN A 70 -1.67 4.03 -16.62
C GLN A 70 -1.19 2.78 -17.37
N GLU A 71 0.09 2.69 -17.72
CA GLU A 71 0.68 1.49 -18.35
C GLU A 71 0.47 0.22 -17.50
N ALA A 72 0.57 0.32 -16.17
CA ALA A 72 0.30 -0.79 -15.26
C ALA A 72 -1.18 -1.19 -15.27
N LEU A 73 -2.09 -0.21 -15.25
CA LEU A 73 -3.53 -0.45 -15.30
C LEU A 73 -3.98 -1.03 -16.65
N GLU A 74 -3.36 -0.61 -17.76
CA GLU A 74 -3.67 -1.15 -19.09
C GLU A 74 -3.23 -2.60 -19.25
N ALA A 75 -2.08 -2.98 -18.69
CA ALA A 75 -1.61 -4.36 -18.67
C ALA A 75 -2.58 -5.29 -17.92
N TRP A 76 -3.15 -4.81 -16.80
CA TRP A 76 -4.16 -5.55 -16.04
C TRP A 76 -5.37 -4.70 -15.64
N LYS A 77 -6.24 -4.46 -16.62
CA LYS A 77 -7.49 -3.71 -16.43
C LYS A 77 -8.39 -4.41 -15.41
N GLY A 78 -8.76 -3.68 -14.36
CA GLY A 78 -9.59 -4.17 -13.26
C GLY A 78 -8.87 -5.12 -12.29
N GLY A 79 -7.54 -5.27 -12.39
CA GLY A 79 -6.78 -6.15 -11.50
C GLY A 79 -5.86 -5.44 -10.51
N MET A 80 -5.58 -4.15 -10.76
CA MET A 80 -4.63 -3.35 -9.98
C MET A 80 -5.34 -2.21 -9.26
N GLN A 81 -4.90 -1.92 -8.04
CA GLN A 81 -5.28 -0.72 -7.30
C GLN A 81 -4.26 0.40 -7.55
N VAL A 82 -4.67 1.67 -7.53
CA VAL A 82 -3.76 2.81 -7.77
C VAL A 82 -3.82 3.84 -6.65
N GLY A 83 -2.66 4.29 -6.17
CA GLY A 83 -2.53 5.29 -5.12
C GLY A 83 -1.49 6.36 -5.42
N GLY A 84 -1.43 7.38 -4.55
CA GLY A 84 -0.53 8.52 -4.67
C GLY A 84 -1.16 9.69 -5.44
N GLY A 85 -1.36 10.84 -4.78
CA GLY A 85 -1.97 12.01 -5.42
C GLY A 85 -3.46 11.86 -5.81
N ILE A 86 -4.15 10.83 -5.30
CA ILE A 86 -5.59 10.65 -5.53
C ILE A 86 -6.39 11.69 -4.73
N THR A 87 -7.32 12.34 -5.41
CA THR A 87 -8.26 13.33 -4.86
C THR A 87 -9.66 13.10 -5.43
N GLU A 88 -10.65 13.85 -4.95
CA GLU A 88 -12.00 13.87 -5.50
C GLU A 88 -12.05 14.32 -6.98
N GLN A 89 -11.05 15.07 -7.45
CA GLN A 89 -11.01 15.51 -8.85
C GLN A 89 -10.59 14.40 -9.83
N ASN A 90 -9.76 13.45 -9.40
CA ASN A 90 -9.17 12.45 -10.30
C ASN A 90 -9.56 11.00 -9.98
N ALA A 91 -10.19 10.72 -8.82
CA ALA A 91 -10.54 9.37 -8.41
C ALA A 91 -11.37 8.60 -9.46
N ALA A 92 -12.41 9.24 -10.01
CA ALA A 92 -13.26 8.64 -11.04
C ALA A 92 -12.50 8.38 -12.36
N GLU A 93 -11.55 9.25 -12.71
CA GLU A 93 -10.73 9.10 -13.91
C GLU A 93 -9.83 7.86 -13.81
N TRP A 94 -9.21 7.63 -12.65
CA TRP A 94 -8.37 6.46 -12.42
C TRP A 94 -9.14 5.14 -12.49
N ILE A 95 -10.37 5.10 -11.97
CA ILE A 95 -11.28 3.96 -12.18
C ILE A 95 -11.58 3.77 -13.68
N ALA A 96 -11.90 4.85 -14.40
CA ALA A 96 -12.18 4.77 -15.84
C ALA A 96 -10.96 4.28 -16.67
N LYS A 97 -9.74 4.62 -16.22
CA LYS A 97 -8.47 4.14 -16.79
C LYS A 97 -8.18 2.66 -16.51
N GLY A 98 -8.97 2.00 -15.65
CA GLY A 98 -8.87 0.56 -15.43
C GLY A 98 -8.37 0.14 -14.05
N ALA A 99 -8.30 1.05 -13.09
CA ALA A 99 -8.07 0.65 -11.70
C ALA A 99 -9.26 -0.16 -11.16
N ASP A 100 -8.98 -1.24 -10.43
CA ASP A 100 -9.96 -1.96 -9.61
C ASP A 100 -10.49 -1.03 -8.50
N LYS A 101 -9.56 -0.39 -7.81
CA LYS A 101 -9.82 0.57 -6.73
C LYS A 101 -8.81 1.70 -6.77
N VAL A 102 -9.19 2.84 -6.20
CA VAL A 102 -8.27 3.92 -5.87
C VAL A 102 -7.90 3.86 -4.39
N ILE A 103 -6.64 4.19 -4.09
CA ILE A 103 -6.06 4.22 -2.75
C ILE A 103 -5.86 5.69 -2.36
N ILE A 104 -6.49 6.10 -1.26
CA ILE A 104 -6.38 7.46 -0.75
C ILE A 104 -5.63 7.51 0.59
N THR A 105 -4.73 8.49 0.71
CA THR A 105 -3.90 8.65 1.91
C THR A 105 -3.86 10.13 2.35
N SER A 106 -2.78 10.85 2.02
CA SER A 106 -2.49 12.21 2.46
C SER A 106 -3.57 13.25 2.14
N TYR A 107 -4.37 13.03 1.08
CA TYR A 107 -5.49 13.92 0.78
C TYR A 107 -6.49 14.02 1.93
N LEU A 108 -6.68 12.96 2.72
CA LEU A 108 -7.58 12.95 3.88
C LEU A 108 -7.08 13.79 5.06
N PHE A 109 -5.84 14.26 5.03
CA PHE A 109 -5.18 14.96 6.13
C PHE A 109 -4.69 16.35 5.74
N PRO A 110 -5.57 17.28 5.32
CA PRO A 110 -5.19 18.67 5.05
C PRO A 110 -4.53 19.27 6.28
N SER A 111 -3.35 19.87 6.10
CA SER A 111 -2.56 20.42 7.22
C SER A 111 -2.31 19.43 8.36
N SER A 112 -2.21 18.12 8.05
CA SER A 112 -1.98 17.04 9.03
C SER A 112 -3.15 16.77 9.99
N THR A 113 -4.38 17.17 9.63
CA THR A 113 -5.59 16.89 10.42
C THR A 113 -6.60 16.13 9.58
N PHE A 114 -7.16 15.04 10.11
CA PHE A 114 -8.16 14.24 9.40
C PHE A 114 -9.40 15.07 9.02
N SER A 115 -9.87 14.90 7.77
CA SER A 115 -11.04 15.58 7.23
C SER A 115 -12.07 14.59 6.71
N MET A 116 -13.18 14.46 7.45
CA MET A 116 -14.33 13.68 7.01
C MET A 116 -14.95 14.26 5.72
N ASP A 117 -14.98 15.57 5.56
CA ASP A 117 -15.52 16.24 4.36
C ASP A 117 -14.76 15.81 3.09
N ARG A 118 -13.44 15.68 3.17
CA ARG A 118 -12.61 15.19 2.06
C ARG A 118 -12.88 13.72 1.73
N LEU A 119 -13.07 12.89 2.75
CA LEU A 119 -13.47 11.50 2.54
C LEU A 119 -14.82 11.40 1.84
N GLN A 120 -15.81 12.18 2.26
CA GLN A 120 -17.13 12.23 1.62
C GLN A 120 -17.06 12.77 0.18
N ALA A 121 -16.22 13.76 -0.09
CA ALA A 121 -16.04 14.30 -1.43
C ALA A 121 -15.50 13.24 -2.40
N VAL A 122 -14.52 12.43 -1.97
CA VAL A 122 -13.94 11.33 -2.75
C VAL A 122 -14.98 10.24 -2.98
N LEU A 123 -15.71 9.84 -1.95
CA LEU A 123 -16.79 8.86 -2.11
C LEU A 123 -17.85 9.34 -3.10
N LYS A 124 -18.25 10.61 -3.02
CA LYS A 124 -19.18 11.20 -3.97
C LYS A 124 -18.64 11.17 -5.40
N ALA A 125 -17.35 11.47 -5.60
CA ALA A 125 -16.70 11.38 -6.92
C ALA A 125 -16.72 9.94 -7.46
N LEU A 126 -16.65 8.93 -6.57
CA LEU A 126 -16.80 7.52 -6.92
C LEU A 126 -18.26 7.05 -7.04
N GLY A 127 -19.24 7.95 -6.98
CA GLY A 127 -20.66 7.61 -7.06
C GLY A 127 -21.22 6.98 -5.77
N ASN A 128 -20.61 7.29 -4.62
CA ASN A 128 -20.85 6.67 -3.31
C ASN A 128 -20.58 5.15 -3.27
N ASP A 129 -19.80 4.64 -4.23
CA ASP A 129 -19.44 3.24 -4.32
C ASP A 129 -18.15 2.96 -3.54
N LYS A 130 -18.30 2.59 -2.27
CA LYS A 130 -17.15 2.28 -1.41
C LYS A 130 -16.35 1.05 -1.86
N SER A 131 -16.91 0.20 -2.73
CA SER A 131 -16.17 -0.97 -3.27
C SER A 131 -14.92 -0.57 -4.06
N LYS A 132 -14.89 0.68 -4.54
CA LYS A 132 -13.80 1.28 -5.32
C LYS A 132 -12.78 2.04 -4.48
N LEU A 133 -12.95 2.12 -3.16
CA LEU A 133 -12.08 2.90 -2.29
C LEU A 133 -11.30 2.01 -1.32
N VAL A 134 -10.00 2.24 -1.26
CA VAL A 134 -9.06 1.76 -0.24
C VAL A 134 -8.57 2.99 0.53
N ILE A 135 -8.55 2.91 1.87
CA ILE A 135 -7.94 3.95 2.70
C ILE A 135 -6.56 3.45 3.12
N ASP A 136 -5.53 4.23 2.79
CA ASP A 136 -4.15 3.98 3.18
C ASP A 136 -3.72 4.89 4.33
N LEU A 137 -3.38 4.26 5.45
CA LEU A 137 -2.86 4.90 6.64
C LEU A 137 -1.41 4.47 6.86
N SER A 138 -0.49 5.37 6.53
CA SER A 138 0.90 5.26 6.94
C SER A 138 1.04 5.68 8.40
N CYS A 139 1.59 4.83 9.26
CA CYS A 139 1.71 5.10 10.69
C CYS A 139 3.15 4.94 11.20
N ARG A 140 3.44 5.66 12.28
CA ARG A 140 4.66 5.51 13.08
C ARG A 140 4.30 5.13 14.50
N ARG A 141 5.14 4.31 15.13
CA ARG A 141 4.98 3.91 16.52
C ARG A 141 5.48 5.01 17.45
N LYS A 142 4.67 5.33 18.46
CA LYS A 142 5.03 6.18 19.58
C LYS A 142 4.61 5.46 20.85
N ASP A 143 5.61 4.97 21.58
CA ASP A 143 5.43 4.11 22.75
C ASP A 143 4.66 2.82 22.40
N ASP A 144 3.45 2.66 22.92
CA ASP A 144 2.53 1.53 22.73
C ASP A 144 1.41 1.83 21.71
N ARG A 145 1.52 2.94 20.97
CA ARG A 145 0.48 3.41 20.04
C ARG A 145 1.05 3.73 18.66
N TRP A 146 0.17 3.82 17.66
CA TRP A 146 0.52 4.16 16.28
C TRP A 146 -0.21 5.43 15.86
N PHE A 147 0.50 6.38 15.28
CA PHE A 147 -0.07 7.63 14.80
C PHE A 147 0.16 7.77 13.30
N VAL A 148 -0.86 8.24 12.60
CA VAL A 148 -0.77 8.47 11.16
C VAL A 148 0.31 9.53 10.90
N ALA A 149 1.18 9.25 9.94
CA ALA A 149 2.21 10.14 9.48
C ALA A 149 1.94 10.52 8.01
N THR A 150 1.97 11.83 7.73
CA THR A 150 1.77 12.39 6.40
C THR A 150 3.06 12.98 5.86
N ASN A 151 3.00 13.60 4.68
CA ASN A 151 4.15 14.20 4.02
C ASN A 151 5.35 13.23 3.92
N LYS A 152 5.11 12.04 3.35
CA LYS A 152 6.13 10.98 3.21
C LYS A 152 6.76 10.62 4.56
N TRP A 153 5.89 10.37 5.54
CA TRP A 153 6.26 9.96 6.90
C TRP A 153 7.05 11.00 7.72
N GLN A 154 7.11 12.26 7.28
CA GLN A 154 7.85 13.32 7.96
C GLN A 154 7.03 14.02 9.05
N THR A 155 5.70 14.08 8.89
CA THR A 155 4.82 14.81 9.81
C THR A 155 3.88 13.84 10.52
N ILE A 156 4.09 13.63 11.82
CA ILE A 156 3.18 12.82 12.66
C ILE A 156 1.94 13.66 12.99
N THR A 157 0.76 13.11 12.71
CA THR A 157 -0.54 13.73 13.02
C THR A 157 -1.01 13.37 14.43
N ASP A 158 -2.10 13.99 14.88
CA ASP A 158 -2.81 13.62 16.11
C ASP A 158 -3.78 12.44 15.91
N PHE A 159 -3.93 11.95 14.67
CA PHE A 159 -4.82 10.83 14.35
C PHE A 159 -4.16 9.50 14.71
N GLU A 160 -4.59 8.93 15.82
CA GLU A 160 -4.18 7.61 16.27
C GLU A 160 -4.81 6.51 15.40
N LEU A 161 -4.01 5.51 15.01
CA LEU A 161 -4.48 4.28 14.40
C LEU A 161 -4.82 3.29 15.52
N ASN A 162 -6.12 3.13 15.78
CA ASN A 162 -6.67 2.23 16.79
C ASN A 162 -8.04 1.69 16.36
N LYS A 163 -8.74 1.01 17.27
CA LYS A 163 -10.04 0.41 17.01
C LYS A 163 -11.10 1.45 16.63
N GLU A 164 -11.12 2.57 17.34
CA GLU A 164 -12.10 3.63 17.16
C GLU A 164 -11.89 4.34 15.81
N SER A 165 -10.65 4.61 15.43
CA SER A 165 -10.33 5.21 14.12
C SER A 165 -10.66 4.26 12.97
N ILE A 166 -10.41 2.95 13.13
CA ILE A 166 -10.80 1.95 12.13
C ILE A 166 -12.33 1.91 11.99
N ALA A 167 -13.07 1.82 13.10
CA ALA A 167 -14.53 1.81 13.10
C ALA A 167 -15.14 3.09 12.48
N LEU A 168 -14.48 4.23 12.63
CA LEU A 168 -14.86 5.49 11.98
C LEU A 168 -14.73 5.42 10.44
N LEU A 169 -13.69 4.75 9.93
CA LEU A 169 -13.34 4.76 8.51
C LEU A 169 -13.96 3.58 7.73
N GLU A 170 -14.15 2.43 8.35
CA GLU A 170 -14.69 1.21 7.73
C GLU A 170 -15.99 1.38 6.93
N PRO A 171 -16.97 2.20 7.38
CA PRO A 171 -18.19 2.42 6.62
C PRO A 171 -17.94 3.03 5.24
N HIS A 172 -16.78 3.67 5.03
CA HIS A 172 -16.46 4.50 3.88
C HIS A 172 -15.50 3.86 2.87
N CYS A 173 -14.88 2.72 3.19
CA CYS A 173 -14.02 2.01 2.25
C CYS A 173 -14.38 0.52 2.17
N SER A 174 -13.75 -0.17 1.23
CA SER A 174 -13.86 -1.63 1.10
C SER A 174 -12.68 -2.37 1.69
N GLU A 175 -11.60 -1.64 2.00
CA GLU A 175 -10.33 -2.21 2.38
C GLU A 175 -9.41 -1.15 3.00
N PHE A 176 -8.51 -1.58 3.88
CA PHE A 176 -7.39 -0.77 4.37
C PHE A 176 -6.05 -1.26 3.82
N LEU A 177 -5.16 -0.30 3.59
CA LEU A 177 -3.72 -0.52 3.41
C LEU A 177 -3.00 0.20 4.57
N ILE A 178 -2.21 -0.52 5.36
CA ILE A 178 -1.55 0.04 6.54
C ILE A 178 -0.04 -0.07 6.35
N HIS A 179 0.62 1.06 6.19
CA HIS A 179 2.08 1.12 6.10
C HIS A 179 2.69 1.38 7.48
N ALA A 180 3.60 0.51 7.92
CA ALA A 180 4.41 0.74 9.11
C ALA A 180 5.73 1.44 8.71
N ALA A 181 5.72 2.77 8.76
CA ALA A 181 6.79 3.61 8.23
C ALA A 181 8.16 3.37 8.91
N ASP A 182 8.17 2.95 10.18
CA ASP A 182 9.41 2.74 10.94
C ASP A 182 10.20 1.49 10.49
N VAL A 183 9.58 0.58 9.74
CA VAL A 183 10.22 -0.65 9.21
C VAL A 183 10.23 -0.71 7.68
N GLU A 184 9.63 0.27 7.01
CA GLU A 184 9.45 0.30 5.56
C GLU A 184 10.77 0.45 4.80
N GLY A 185 11.03 -0.47 3.87
CA GLY A 185 12.28 -0.52 3.09
C GLY A 185 13.54 -0.85 3.90
N LEU A 186 13.42 -1.13 5.21
CA LEU A 186 14.55 -1.46 6.09
C LEU A 186 14.85 -2.96 6.20
N GLN A 187 13.90 -3.82 5.80
CA GLN A 187 14.03 -5.28 5.90
C GLN A 187 14.37 -5.77 7.33
N ARG A 188 13.79 -5.11 8.34
CA ARG A 188 14.03 -5.42 9.77
C ARG A 188 12.98 -6.34 10.39
N GLY A 189 12.00 -6.79 9.61
CA GLY A 189 10.85 -7.55 10.09
C GLY A 189 9.61 -6.66 10.28
N ILE A 190 8.47 -7.31 10.38
CA ILE A 190 7.14 -6.70 10.53
C ILE A 190 6.90 -6.21 11.98
N ASP A 191 5.97 -5.27 12.17
CA ASP A 191 5.47 -4.89 13.50
C ASP A 191 4.42 -5.92 13.97
N HIS A 192 4.85 -6.86 14.82
CA HIS A 192 4.02 -7.99 15.25
C HIS A 192 2.76 -7.53 16.00
N GLU A 193 2.91 -6.50 16.83
CA GLU A 193 1.84 -6.01 17.68
C GLU A 193 0.78 -5.31 16.83
N LEU A 194 1.21 -4.48 15.89
CA LEU A 194 0.31 -3.84 14.94
C LEU A 194 -0.45 -4.88 14.10
N VAL A 195 0.22 -5.91 13.58
CA VAL A 195 -0.46 -6.97 12.80
C VAL A 195 -1.53 -7.68 13.63
N ALA A 196 -1.24 -8.04 14.88
CA ALA A 196 -2.23 -8.65 15.77
C ALA A 196 -3.41 -7.69 16.03
N LYS A 197 -3.12 -6.41 16.25
CA LYS A 197 -4.14 -5.38 16.47
C LYS A 197 -5.01 -5.11 15.26
N LEU A 198 -4.47 -5.06 14.05
CA LEU A 198 -5.27 -4.94 12.82
C LEU A 198 -6.27 -6.09 12.68
N ALA A 199 -5.90 -7.30 13.08
CA ALA A 199 -6.82 -8.45 13.07
C ALA A 199 -7.94 -8.38 14.12
N GLU A 200 -7.72 -7.63 15.21
CA GLU A 200 -8.73 -7.31 16.23
C GLU A 200 -9.64 -6.15 15.81
N TRP A 201 -9.07 -5.13 15.15
CA TRP A 201 -9.74 -3.87 14.84
C TRP A 201 -10.54 -3.92 13.54
N CYS A 202 -9.99 -4.56 12.50
CA CYS A 202 -10.58 -4.56 11.18
C CYS A 202 -11.61 -5.69 11.00
N SER A 203 -12.78 -5.32 10.48
CA SER A 203 -13.85 -6.22 10.03
C SER A 203 -13.85 -6.42 8.51
N ILE A 204 -13.23 -5.51 7.76
CA ILE A 204 -13.03 -5.56 6.31
C ILE A 204 -11.59 -5.98 5.96
N PRO A 205 -11.30 -6.36 4.70
CA PRO A 205 -9.94 -6.69 4.27
C PRO A 205 -8.91 -5.62 4.66
N VAL A 206 -7.76 -6.06 5.13
CA VAL A 206 -6.64 -5.18 5.50
C VAL A 206 -5.33 -5.78 5.00
N THR A 207 -4.53 -4.95 4.35
CA THR A 207 -3.18 -5.30 3.91
C THR A 207 -2.17 -4.51 4.75
N TYR A 208 -1.21 -5.21 5.34
CA TYR A 208 -0.07 -4.61 6.02
C TYR A 208 1.11 -4.49 5.05
N ALA A 209 1.79 -3.35 5.07
CA ALA A 209 2.98 -3.07 4.26
C ALA A 209 4.12 -2.51 5.12
N GLY A 210 5.33 -3.04 4.94
CA GLY A 210 6.54 -2.61 5.64
C GLY A 210 7.31 -3.77 6.29
N GLY A 211 8.65 -3.72 6.26
CA GLY A 211 9.51 -4.64 7.02
C GLY A 211 9.62 -6.09 6.52
N GLY A 212 8.62 -6.60 5.78
CA GLY A 212 8.58 -7.98 5.26
C GLY A 212 9.81 -8.33 4.41
N ARG A 213 10.42 -9.48 4.69
CA ARG A 213 11.73 -9.86 4.14
C ARG A 213 11.92 -11.35 3.88
N SER A 214 10.93 -12.19 4.19
CA SER A 214 11.00 -13.64 4.09
C SER A 214 9.60 -14.24 3.95
N LEU A 215 9.52 -15.51 3.52
CA LEU A 215 8.28 -16.28 3.62
C LEU A 215 7.85 -16.50 5.08
N ASP A 216 8.80 -16.56 6.00
CA ASP A 216 8.50 -16.68 7.43
C ASP A 216 7.69 -15.48 7.94
N ASP A 217 7.85 -14.29 7.35
CA ASP A 217 7.02 -13.14 7.67
C ASP A 217 5.56 -13.34 7.21
N LEU A 218 5.32 -14.01 6.07
CA LEU A 218 3.96 -14.37 5.65
C LEU A 218 3.29 -15.34 6.62
N GLU A 219 4.03 -16.37 7.06
CA GLU A 219 3.56 -17.31 8.07
C GLU A 219 3.30 -16.61 9.42
N LEU A 220 4.17 -15.68 9.80
CA LEU A 220 4.03 -14.92 11.03
C LEU A 220 2.82 -13.99 10.98
N VAL A 221 2.60 -13.25 9.88
CA VAL A 221 1.39 -12.44 9.69
C VAL A 221 0.15 -13.32 9.76
N LYS A 222 0.13 -14.46 9.06
CA LYS A 222 -0.99 -15.40 9.09
C LYS A 222 -1.28 -15.88 10.52
N LYS A 223 -0.25 -16.25 11.28
CA LYS A 223 -0.39 -16.71 12.66
C LYS A 223 -0.90 -15.61 13.59
N LEU A 224 -0.30 -14.42 13.54
CA LEU A 224 -0.66 -13.29 14.41
C LEU A 224 -2.05 -12.75 14.12
N SER A 225 -2.46 -12.76 12.85
CA SER A 225 -3.75 -12.23 12.41
C SER A 225 -4.87 -13.28 12.32
N ASN A 226 -4.58 -14.54 12.61
CA ASN A 226 -5.48 -15.66 12.34
C ASN A 226 -6.01 -15.67 10.89
N GLY A 227 -5.14 -15.36 9.93
CA GLY A 227 -5.47 -15.37 8.50
C GLY A 227 -6.29 -14.16 8.01
N LYS A 228 -6.38 -13.08 8.79
CA LYS A 228 -7.20 -11.89 8.46
C LYS A 228 -6.44 -10.75 7.79
N VAL A 229 -5.12 -10.67 8.00
CA VAL A 229 -4.28 -9.59 7.48
C VAL A 229 -3.45 -10.14 6.32
N ASP A 230 -3.43 -9.42 5.21
CA ASP A 230 -2.54 -9.68 4.06
C ASP A 230 -1.19 -8.97 4.25
N LEU A 231 -0.14 -9.42 3.54
CA LEU A 231 1.19 -8.82 3.62
C LEU A 231 1.71 -8.40 2.24
N THR A 232 2.17 -7.15 2.17
CA THR A 232 2.94 -6.62 1.05
C THR A 232 4.43 -6.76 1.30
N ILE A 233 5.14 -7.33 0.32
CA ILE A 233 6.61 -7.40 0.30
C ILE A 233 7.09 -6.70 -0.97
N GLY A 234 7.93 -5.67 -0.81
CA GLY A 234 8.55 -4.92 -1.91
C GLY A 234 10.05 -5.21 -2.01
N SER A 235 10.88 -4.35 -1.43
CA SER A 235 12.35 -4.33 -1.55
C SER A 235 13.10 -5.64 -1.32
N ALA A 236 12.51 -6.63 -0.63
CA ALA A 236 13.12 -7.93 -0.40
C ALA A 236 13.00 -8.89 -1.58
N LEU A 237 12.08 -8.61 -2.52
CA LEU A 237 11.83 -9.43 -3.69
C LEU A 237 12.95 -9.31 -4.73
N ASP A 238 13.32 -10.45 -5.31
CA ASP A 238 14.27 -10.56 -6.42
C ASP A 238 13.88 -9.76 -7.68
N ILE A 239 12.58 -9.68 -7.98
CA ILE A 239 12.05 -8.85 -9.09
C ILE A 239 12.28 -7.34 -8.91
N PHE A 240 12.69 -6.92 -7.71
CA PHE A 240 13.06 -5.56 -7.35
C PHE A 240 14.51 -5.41 -6.86
N GLY A 241 15.38 -6.35 -7.24
CA GLY A 241 16.80 -6.32 -6.87
C GLY A 241 17.12 -6.76 -5.44
N GLY A 242 16.11 -7.22 -4.69
CA GLY A 242 16.31 -7.91 -3.43
C GLY A 242 16.93 -9.30 -3.61
N SER A 243 17.38 -9.92 -2.53
CA SER A 243 17.93 -11.28 -2.55
C SER A 243 17.35 -12.20 -1.48
N SER A 244 16.49 -11.65 -0.61
CA SER A 244 15.97 -12.35 0.56
C SER A 244 14.73 -13.19 0.25
N VAL A 245 13.95 -12.81 -0.78
CA VAL A 245 12.71 -13.50 -1.16
C VAL A 245 12.60 -13.60 -2.67
N LYS A 246 12.25 -14.79 -3.16
CA LYS A 246 11.88 -14.96 -4.57
C LYS A 246 10.40 -14.71 -4.75
N PHE A 247 10.03 -13.90 -5.74
CA PHE A 247 8.63 -13.66 -6.09
C PHE A 247 7.85 -14.96 -6.35
N GLU A 248 8.47 -15.92 -7.05
CA GLU A 248 7.84 -17.21 -7.36
C GLU A 248 7.49 -18.01 -6.10
N ASP A 249 8.30 -17.90 -5.05
CA ASP A 249 8.05 -18.58 -3.79
C ASP A 249 6.85 -17.96 -3.06
N CYS A 250 6.68 -16.63 -3.12
CA CYS A 250 5.47 -15.96 -2.62
C CYS A 250 4.21 -16.37 -3.40
N VAL A 251 4.32 -16.54 -4.73
CA VAL A 251 3.21 -17.03 -5.56
C VAL A 251 2.81 -18.45 -5.15
N LYS A 252 3.79 -19.35 -5.00
CA LYS A 252 3.54 -20.73 -4.53
C LYS A 252 2.92 -20.73 -3.14
N TRP A 253 3.37 -19.84 -2.26
CA TRP A 253 2.81 -19.68 -0.93
C TRP A 253 1.32 -19.30 -0.99
N ASN A 254 0.94 -18.32 -1.82
CA ASN A 254 -0.47 -17.94 -2.04
C ASN A 254 -1.31 -19.11 -2.54
N ALA A 255 -0.82 -19.88 -3.51
CA ALA A 255 -1.53 -21.04 -4.04
C ALA A 255 -1.79 -22.10 -2.95
N ALA A 256 -0.84 -22.31 -2.04
CA ALA A 256 -0.99 -23.22 -0.91
C ALA A 256 -1.98 -22.74 0.17
N GLN A 257 -2.40 -21.46 0.16
CA GLN A 257 -3.46 -20.97 1.07
C GLN A 257 -4.87 -21.15 0.51
N GLN A 258 -5.01 -21.54 -0.76
CA GLN A 258 -6.32 -21.73 -1.40
C GLN A 258 -6.83 -23.18 -1.30
N SER A 259 -5.97 -24.10 -0.85
CA SER A 259 -6.27 -25.52 -0.64
C SER A 259 -6.86 -25.81 0.74
#